data_AF-A0A6N9AA88-F1
#
_entry.id   AF-A0A6N9AA88-F1
#
_cell.length_a   1.000
_cell.length_b   1.000
_cell.length_c   1.000
_cell.angle_alpha   90.00
_cell.angle_beta   90.00
_cell.angle_gamma   90.00
#
_symmetry.space_group_name_H-M   'P 1'
#
loop_
_entity.id
_entity.type
_entity.pdbx_description
1 polymer ?
#
loop_
_entity_poly.entity_id
_entity_poly.type
_entity_poly.pdbx_seq_one_letter_code
_entity_poly.pdbx_strand_id
1 'polypeptide(L)'
;MSPISGPRRRKGQELLHRQCWNWGRDIVRPEGNLLLEAGFLKRRPPEGEAGSSCYTLALPGGYSLRLWGFGLLYGTPRKGGVYLNRYRFRPVWLPSEAIHGPIWKPDMIPAGQAPPSLRIPVDLSVAAIRRIADYEEWALARCGLEYRRAVLRQWNRPSGQLPPQTLPQAWRTLADAIDRHRGPELEEESN
;
A
#
# COMPACT_ATOMS: atom_id res chain seq x y z
N MET A 1 19.74 -5.45 -5.74
CA MET A 1 19.10 -4.20 -6.24
C MET A 1 17.59 -4.19 -5.94
N SER A 2 16.88 -3.06 -6.08
CA SER A 2 15.41 -3.03 -5.93
C SER A 2 14.75 -3.55 -7.21
N PRO A 3 13.76 -4.45 -7.15
CA PRO A 3 13.15 -5.03 -8.36
C PRO A 3 12.26 -4.03 -9.11
N ILE A 4 11.92 -2.89 -8.48
CA ILE A 4 11.27 -1.75 -9.14
C ILE A 4 12.30 -0.67 -9.43
N SER A 5 12.32 -0.19 -10.68
CA SER A 5 13.22 0.85 -11.18
C SER A 5 13.08 2.18 -10.44
N GLY A 6 14.15 3.00 -10.47
CA GLY A 6 14.21 4.28 -9.76
C GLY A 6 13.03 5.24 -10.06
N PRO A 7 12.69 5.52 -11.33
CA PRO A 7 11.58 6.40 -11.68
C PRO A 7 10.23 5.91 -11.16
N ARG A 8 9.94 4.61 -11.31
CA ARG A 8 8.69 3.98 -10.83
C ARG A 8 8.59 4.04 -9.32
N ARG A 9 9.72 3.82 -8.62
CA ARG A 9 9.80 3.91 -7.16
C ARG A 9 9.49 5.31 -6.65
N ARG A 10 10.05 6.36 -7.29
CA ARG A 10 9.75 7.76 -6.93
C ARG A 10 8.26 8.06 -7.11
N LYS A 11 7.68 7.64 -8.24
CA LYS A 11 6.24 7.82 -8.48
C LYS A 11 5.40 7.11 -7.42
N GLY A 12 5.71 5.85 -7.11
CA GLY A 12 5.01 5.09 -6.08
C GLY A 12 5.16 5.69 -4.69
N GLN A 13 6.32 6.26 -4.35
CA GLN A 13 6.53 6.99 -3.10
C GLN A 13 5.61 8.21 -3.00
N GLU A 14 5.52 9.02 -4.05
CA GLU A 14 4.61 10.18 -4.08
C GLU A 14 3.15 9.76 -3.89
N LEU A 15 2.72 8.74 -4.64
CA LEU A 15 1.34 8.23 -4.58
C LEU A 15 1.03 7.61 -3.21
N LEU A 16 1.92 6.77 -2.67
CA LEU A 16 1.68 6.12 -1.37
C LEU A 16 1.69 7.13 -0.23
N HIS A 17 2.59 8.12 -0.28
CA HIS A 17 2.65 9.16 0.74
C HIS A 17 1.35 9.97 0.81
N ARG A 18 0.76 10.29 -0.36
CA ARG A 18 -0.57 10.89 -0.47
C ARG A 18 -1.67 9.94 -0.02
N GLN A 19 -1.64 8.67 -0.44
CA GLN A 19 -2.69 7.72 -0.09
C GLN A 19 -2.77 7.53 1.44
N CYS A 20 -1.63 7.46 2.13
CA CYS A 20 -1.62 7.42 3.59
C CYS A 20 -2.22 8.69 4.22
N TRP A 21 -2.11 9.87 3.60
CA TRP A 21 -2.82 11.07 4.03
C TRP A 21 -4.33 10.92 3.85
N ASN A 22 -4.78 10.49 2.67
CA ASN A 22 -6.18 10.21 2.38
C ASN A 22 -6.78 9.24 3.41
N TRP A 23 -6.14 8.10 3.64
CA TRP A 23 -6.57 7.13 4.66
C TRP A 23 -6.62 7.72 6.06
N GLY A 24 -5.65 8.57 6.43
CA GLY A 24 -5.68 9.28 7.70
C GLY A 24 -6.94 10.13 7.87
N ARG A 25 -7.33 10.86 6.81
CA ARG A 25 -8.56 11.68 6.79
C ARG A 25 -9.84 10.85 6.71
N ASP A 26 -9.80 9.72 6.01
CA ASP A 26 -10.88 8.73 5.91
C ASP A 26 -11.23 8.11 7.27
N ILE A 27 -10.23 7.96 8.14
CA ILE A 27 -10.39 7.40 9.49
C ILE A 27 -11.04 8.39 10.45
N VAL A 28 -10.65 9.67 10.39
CA VAL A 28 -11.10 10.72 11.33
C VAL A 28 -12.26 11.55 10.78
N ARG A 29 -12.89 11.06 9.72
CA ARG A 29 -14.03 11.70 9.09
C ARG A 29 -15.23 11.75 10.06
N PRO A 30 -15.96 12.89 10.17
CA PRO A 30 -17.04 13.04 11.14
C PRO A 30 -18.18 12.03 11.01
N GLU A 31 -18.52 11.64 9.77
CA GLU A 31 -19.62 10.71 9.51
C GLU A 31 -19.22 9.24 9.67
N GLY A 32 -17.99 8.97 10.10
CA GLY A 32 -17.48 7.62 10.35
C GLY A 32 -16.25 7.27 9.53
N ASN A 33 -15.66 6.12 9.89
CA ASN A 33 -14.40 5.63 9.36
C ASN A 33 -14.61 4.88 8.04
N LEU A 34 -14.18 5.48 6.92
CA LEU A 34 -14.39 4.89 5.58
C LEU A 34 -13.65 3.58 5.35
N LEU A 35 -12.53 3.33 6.05
CA LEU A 35 -11.87 2.02 5.97
C LEU A 35 -12.76 0.93 6.58
N LEU A 36 -13.46 1.21 7.68
CA LEU A 36 -14.40 0.26 8.26
C LEU A 36 -15.62 0.06 7.34
N GLU A 37 -16.15 1.14 6.75
CA GLU A 37 -17.22 1.06 5.74
C GLU A 37 -16.78 0.23 4.51
N ALA A 38 -15.51 0.29 4.12
CA ALA A 38 -14.93 -0.52 3.03
C ALA A 38 -14.63 -1.98 3.43
N GLY A 39 -14.98 -2.40 4.65
CA GLY A 39 -14.79 -3.78 5.12
C GLY A 39 -13.45 -4.09 5.77
N PHE A 40 -12.62 -3.07 6.08
CA PHE A 40 -11.41 -3.30 6.87
C PHE A 40 -11.76 -3.55 8.34
N LEU A 41 -11.03 -4.46 8.97
CA LEU A 41 -11.04 -4.65 10.42
C LEU A 41 -9.92 -3.83 11.06
N LYS A 42 -10.26 -3.04 12.08
CA LYS A 42 -9.28 -2.27 12.86
C LYS A 42 -8.77 -3.09 14.05
N ARG A 43 -7.45 -3.17 14.18
CA ARG A 43 -6.78 -3.64 15.41
C ARG A 43 -5.92 -2.51 15.97
N ARG A 44 -6.02 -2.27 17.27
CA ARG A 44 -5.19 -1.30 18.00
C ARG A 44 -4.01 -2.03 18.64
N PRO A 45 -2.89 -1.33 18.90
CA PRO A 45 -1.89 -1.86 19.82
C PRO A 45 -2.55 -2.16 21.19
N PRO A 46 -2.00 -3.12 21.95
CA PRO A 46 -2.41 -3.36 23.33
C PRO A 46 -2.39 -2.08 24.17
N GLU A 47 -3.19 -2.05 25.23
CA GLU A 47 -3.23 -0.92 26.14
C GLU A 47 -1.83 -0.66 26.74
N GLY A 48 -1.43 0.61 26.81
CA GLY A 48 -0.10 1.01 27.25
C GLY A 48 1.01 0.91 26.19
N GLU A 49 0.76 0.28 25.04
CA GLU A 49 1.73 0.22 23.94
C GLU A 49 1.56 1.38 22.95
N ALA A 50 2.66 2.09 22.69
CA ALA A 50 2.71 3.06 21.59
C ALA A 50 2.67 2.36 20.23
N GLY A 51 1.95 2.91 19.25
CA GLY A 51 1.93 2.35 17.91
C GLY A 51 0.81 2.88 17.03
N SER A 52 0.80 2.43 15.78
CA SER A 52 -0.27 2.69 14.82
C SER A 52 -1.33 1.60 14.89
N SER A 53 -2.60 1.99 14.77
CA SER A 53 -3.65 1.01 14.45
C SER A 53 -3.37 0.33 13.11
N CYS A 54 -3.65 -0.96 13.02
CA CYS A 54 -3.58 -1.75 11.79
C CYS A 54 -5.00 -1.93 11.24
N TYR A 55 -5.20 -1.64 9.96
CA TYR A 55 -6.46 -1.92 9.26
C TYR A 55 -6.23 -3.06 8.27
N THR A 56 -7.01 -4.14 8.40
CA THR A 56 -6.84 -5.35 7.59
C THR A 56 -8.10 -5.62 6.77
N LEU A 57 -7.95 -5.73 5.46
CA LEU A 57 -8.98 -6.23 4.55
C LEU A 57 -8.64 -7.66 4.14
N ALA A 58 -9.55 -8.59 4.41
CA ALA A 58 -9.47 -9.96 3.89
C ALA A 58 -9.94 -9.99 2.43
N LEU A 59 -9.22 -10.72 1.58
CA LEU A 59 -9.47 -10.83 0.15
C LEU A 59 -9.59 -12.30 -0.27
N PRO A 60 -10.26 -12.60 -1.41
CA PRO A 60 -10.38 -13.96 -1.92
C PRO A 60 -9.03 -14.68 -2.05
N GLY A 61 -9.03 -16.00 -1.89
CA GLY A 61 -7.81 -16.82 -1.96
C GLY A 61 -6.88 -16.68 -0.74
N GLY A 62 -7.38 -16.16 0.38
CA GLY A 62 -6.59 -15.98 1.60
C GLY A 62 -5.56 -14.85 1.50
N TYR A 63 -5.75 -13.91 0.56
CA TYR A 63 -4.97 -12.69 0.51
C TYR A 63 -5.46 -11.71 1.57
N SER A 64 -4.57 -10.83 2.02
CA SER A 64 -4.94 -9.72 2.90
C SER A 64 -4.16 -8.46 2.52
N LEU A 65 -4.82 -7.32 2.71
CA LEU A 65 -4.20 -6.00 2.65
C LEU A 65 -4.23 -5.38 4.05
N ARG A 66 -3.04 -5.11 4.60
CA ARG A 66 -2.86 -4.47 5.91
C ARG A 66 -2.32 -3.06 5.70
N LEU A 67 -2.92 -2.07 6.38
CA LEU A 67 -2.59 -0.66 6.24
C LEU A 67 -2.20 -0.04 7.59
N TRP A 68 -1.21 0.85 7.53
CA TRP A 68 -0.77 1.71 8.64
C TRP A 68 -0.46 3.12 8.13
N GLY A 69 -0.22 4.06 9.05
CA GLY A 69 0.27 5.40 8.71
C GLY A 69 1.68 5.43 8.08
N PHE A 70 2.42 4.31 8.15
CA PHE A 70 3.80 4.17 7.66
C PHE A 70 3.96 3.27 6.42
N GLY A 71 2.89 2.66 5.91
CA GLY A 71 2.95 1.80 4.74
C GLY A 71 1.84 0.77 4.66
N LEU A 72 2.06 -0.27 3.86
CA LEU A 72 1.13 -1.39 3.71
C LEU A 72 1.86 -2.72 3.57
N LEU A 73 1.15 -3.81 3.86
CA LEU A 73 1.58 -5.18 3.63
C LEU A 73 0.48 -5.90 2.85
N TYR A 74 0.85 -6.55 1.75
CA TYR A 74 -0.06 -7.34 0.93
C TYR A 74 0.51 -8.74 0.73
N GLY A 75 -0.30 -9.77 0.97
CA GLY A 75 0.21 -11.13 0.86
C GLY A 75 -0.81 -12.18 1.26
N THR A 76 -0.35 -13.42 1.27
CA THR A 76 -1.12 -14.61 1.65
C THR A 76 -0.21 -15.59 2.40
N PRO A 77 -0.73 -16.37 3.35
CA PRO A 77 0.04 -17.39 4.08
C PRO A 77 0.72 -18.43 3.19
N ARG A 78 0.34 -18.53 1.91
CA ARG A 78 0.97 -19.47 0.95
C ARG A 78 2.14 -18.90 0.16
N LYS A 79 2.23 -17.58 0.00
CA LYS A 79 3.22 -16.92 -0.90
C LYS A 79 4.09 -15.88 -0.17
N GLY A 80 3.93 -15.77 1.14
CA GLY A 80 4.43 -14.63 1.90
C GLY A 80 3.72 -13.33 1.54
N GLY A 81 4.38 -12.22 1.80
CA GLY A 81 3.85 -10.88 1.54
C GLY A 81 4.91 -9.90 1.07
N VAL A 82 4.43 -8.76 0.58
CA VAL A 82 5.27 -7.61 0.24
C VAL A 82 4.89 -6.43 1.12
N TYR A 83 5.87 -5.91 1.83
CA TYR A 83 5.76 -4.65 2.53
C TYR A 83 6.21 -3.50 1.62
N LEU A 84 5.40 -2.45 1.55
CA LEU A 84 5.71 -1.19 0.88
C LEU A 84 5.71 -0.05 1.90
N ASN A 85 6.90 0.49 2.15
CA ASN A 85 7.06 1.64 3.04
C ASN A 85 6.58 2.94 2.38
N ARG A 86 5.85 3.76 3.15
CA ARG A 86 5.31 5.05 2.71
C ARG A 86 6.33 6.01 2.09
N TYR A 87 7.55 6.03 2.60
CA TYR A 87 8.57 7.03 2.24
C TYR A 87 9.60 6.54 1.25
N ARG A 88 9.72 5.23 1.02
CA ARG A 88 10.72 4.66 0.10
C ARG A 88 10.11 3.89 -1.06
N PHE A 89 8.88 3.38 -0.92
CA PHE A 89 8.20 2.54 -1.91
C PHE A 89 9.07 1.39 -2.45
N ARG A 90 9.93 0.84 -1.60
CA ARG A 90 10.78 -0.30 -1.95
C ARG A 90 10.06 -1.58 -1.53
N PRO A 91 9.78 -2.51 -2.47
CA PRO A 91 9.25 -3.82 -2.12
C PRO A 91 10.21 -4.56 -1.19
N VAL A 92 9.69 -5.01 -0.07
CA VAL A 92 10.38 -5.91 0.86
C VAL A 92 9.54 -7.19 0.93
N TRP A 93 10.09 -8.29 0.43
CA TRP A 93 9.45 -9.59 0.55
C TRP A 93 9.63 -10.13 1.97
N LEU A 94 8.55 -10.68 2.51
CA LEU A 94 8.48 -11.31 3.82
C LEU A 94 7.93 -12.73 3.62
N PRO A 95 8.55 -13.78 4.19
CA PRO A 95 8.00 -15.12 4.13
C PRO A 95 6.70 -15.23 4.93
N SER A 96 5.97 -16.33 4.75
CA SER A 96 4.65 -16.52 5.33
C SER A 96 4.62 -16.38 6.85
N GLU A 97 5.56 -17.01 7.55
CA GLU A 97 5.71 -16.93 9.00
C GLU A 97 5.89 -15.48 9.51
N ALA A 98 6.51 -14.61 8.70
CA ALA A 98 6.78 -13.23 9.04
C ALA A 98 5.57 -12.29 8.87
N ILE A 99 4.51 -12.71 8.18
CA ILE A 99 3.34 -11.86 7.90
C ILE A 99 2.15 -12.07 8.84
N HIS A 100 2.22 -13.07 9.74
CA HIS A 100 1.13 -13.44 10.65
C HIS A 100 1.10 -12.67 11.98
N GLY A 101 2.19 -11.98 12.34
CA GLY A 101 2.30 -11.28 13.61
C GLY A 101 1.57 -9.92 13.67
N PRO A 102 1.24 -9.44 14.89
CA PRO A 102 0.86 -8.05 15.11
C PRO A 102 2.04 -7.14 14.76
N ILE A 103 1.76 -6.06 14.03
CA ILE A 103 2.77 -5.05 13.64
C ILE A 103 2.15 -3.71 14.01
N TRP A 104 2.73 -3.06 15.01
CA TRP A 104 2.25 -1.76 15.51
C TRP A 104 3.17 -0.61 15.13
N LYS A 105 4.45 -0.91 14.92
CA LYS A 105 5.49 0.07 14.63
C LYS A 105 6.32 -0.36 13.41
N PRO A 106 7.01 0.57 12.72
CA PRO A 106 7.84 0.24 11.57
C PRO A 106 9.01 -0.72 11.86
N ASP A 107 9.57 -0.66 13.07
CA ASP A 107 10.68 -1.52 13.53
C ASP A 107 10.24 -2.97 13.83
N MET A 108 8.93 -3.20 13.98
CA MET A 108 8.35 -4.55 14.06
C MET A 108 8.22 -5.22 12.69
N ILE A 109 8.47 -4.52 11.59
CA ILE A 109 8.51 -5.15 10.27
C ILE A 109 9.77 -6.03 10.23
N PRO A 110 9.64 -7.36 10.03
CA PRO A 110 10.79 -8.23 9.98
C PRO A 110 11.77 -7.82 8.88
N ALA A 111 13.05 -8.14 9.09
CA ALA A 111 14.05 -7.93 8.06
C ALA A 111 13.63 -8.67 6.77
N GLY A 112 13.72 -7.97 5.64
CA GLY A 112 13.43 -8.57 4.34
C GLY A 112 14.33 -9.75 4.06
N GLN A 113 13.74 -10.81 3.53
CA GLN A 113 14.48 -11.99 3.09
C GLN A 113 14.61 -12.01 1.57
N ALA A 114 15.54 -12.82 1.05
CA ALA A 114 15.61 -13.10 -0.38
C ALA A 114 14.33 -13.86 -0.79
N PRO A 115 13.56 -13.34 -1.76
CA PRO A 115 12.39 -14.06 -2.22
C PRO A 115 12.80 -15.30 -3.04
N PRO A 116 11.97 -16.35 -3.10
CA PRO A 116 12.21 -17.51 -3.97
C PRO A 116 12.36 -17.14 -5.46
N SER A 117 11.77 -16.01 -5.85
CA SER A 117 11.94 -15.41 -7.16
C SER A 117 11.77 -13.89 -7.05
N LEU A 118 12.60 -13.14 -7.77
CA LEU A 118 12.51 -11.69 -7.84
C LEU A 118 11.17 -11.20 -8.42
N ARG A 119 10.42 -12.07 -9.12
CA ARG A 119 9.07 -11.78 -9.64
C ARG A 119 8.01 -11.67 -8.54
N ILE A 120 8.13 -12.46 -7.46
CA ILE A 120 7.13 -12.53 -6.37
C ILE A 120 6.85 -11.15 -5.74
N PRO A 121 7.85 -10.41 -5.21
CA PRO A 121 7.58 -9.09 -4.63
C PRO A 121 7.05 -8.08 -5.65
N VAL A 122 7.40 -8.22 -6.93
CA VAL A 122 6.87 -7.36 -8.00
C VAL A 122 5.37 -7.64 -8.21
N ASP A 123 4.99 -8.90 -8.35
CA ASP A 123 3.60 -9.30 -8.59
C ASP A 123 2.69 -8.95 -7.41
N LEU A 124 3.17 -9.18 -6.19
CA LEU A 124 2.45 -8.76 -4.99
C LEU A 124 2.34 -7.23 -4.90
N SER A 125 3.36 -6.48 -5.33
CA SER A 125 3.31 -5.01 -5.34
C SER A 125 2.28 -4.50 -6.34
N VAL A 126 2.27 -5.05 -7.56
CA VAL A 126 1.29 -4.72 -8.61
C VAL A 126 -0.13 -5.02 -8.11
N ALA A 127 -0.34 -6.19 -7.53
CA ALA A 127 -1.64 -6.56 -6.95
C ALA A 127 -2.06 -5.61 -5.81
N ALA A 128 -1.15 -5.28 -4.90
CA ALA A 128 -1.41 -4.34 -3.81
C ALA A 128 -1.81 -2.96 -4.33
N ILE A 129 -1.06 -2.43 -5.29
CA ILE A 129 -1.31 -1.11 -5.89
C ILE A 129 -2.68 -1.06 -6.57
N ARG A 130 -3.07 -2.13 -7.29
CA ARG A 130 -4.40 -2.22 -7.89
C ARG A 130 -5.51 -2.16 -6.83
N ARG A 131 -5.34 -2.82 -5.68
CA ARG A 131 -6.29 -2.71 -4.55
C ARG A 131 -6.39 -1.32 -3.96
N ILE A 132 -5.29 -0.56 -3.95
CA ILE A 132 -5.33 0.85 -3.54
C ILE A 132 -6.15 1.69 -4.53
N ALA A 133 -5.97 1.44 -5.84
CA ALA A 133 -6.75 2.12 -6.88
C ALA A 133 -8.25 1.83 -6.72
N ASP A 134 -8.62 0.57 -6.50
CA ASP A 134 -10.02 0.15 -6.31
C ASP A 134 -10.64 0.84 -5.08
N TYR A 135 -9.90 0.91 -3.96
CA TYR A 135 -10.35 1.63 -2.77
C TYR A 135 -10.58 3.12 -3.05
N GLU A 136 -9.66 3.78 -3.74
CA GLU A 136 -9.77 5.22 -4.00
C GLU A 136 -10.93 5.53 -4.97
N GLU A 137 -11.16 4.68 -5.97
CA GLU A 137 -12.33 4.78 -6.85
C GLU A 137 -13.65 4.59 -6.08
N TRP A 138 -13.72 3.57 -5.23
CA TRP A 138 -14.86 3.37 -4.35
C TRP A 138 -15.09 4.58 -3.42
N ALA A 139 -14.04 5.13 -2.81
CA ALA A 139 -14.16 6.27 -1.91
C ALA A 139 -14.64 7.54 -2.65
N LEU A 140 -14.18 7.75 -3.88
CA LEU A 140 -14.68 8.82 -4.74
C LEU A 140 -16.17 8.64 -5.08
N ALA A 141 -16.60 7.42 -5.41
CA ALA A 141 -18.00 7.13 -5.67
C ALA A 141 -18.88 7.28 -4.42
N ARG A 142 -18.34 6.88 -3.25
CA ARG A 142 -19.05 6.86 -1.97
C ARG A 142 -19.22 8.25 -1.35
N CYS A 143 -18.20 9.11 -1.44
CA CYS A 143 -18.16 10.41 -0.76
C CYS A 143 -18.17 11.62 -1.71
N GLY A 144 -18.02 11.38 -3.02
CA GLY A 144 -17.95 12.42 -4.03
C GLY A 144 -16.58 13.10 -4.13
N LEU A 145 -16.40 13.81 -5.24
CA LEU A 145 -15.14 14.49 -5.56
C LEU A 145 -14.83 15.64 -4.59
N GLU A 146 -15.85 16.35 -4.11
CA GLU A 146 -15.67 17.49 -3.21
C GLU A 146 -15.09 17.08 -1.86
N TYR A 147 -15.43 15.91 -1.35
CA TYR A 147 -14.81 15.35 -0.16
C TYR A 147 -13.29 15.24 -0.33
N ARG A 148 -12.83 14.66 -1.45
CA ARG A 148 -11.40 14.53 -1.71
C ARG A 148 -10.71 15.87 -1.94
N ARG A 149 -11.36 16.82 -2.58
CA ARG A 149 -10.86 18.20 -2.69
C ARG A 149 -10.67 18.84 -1.31
N ALA A 150 -11.64 18.68 -0.41
CA ALA A 150 -11.57 19.18 0.96
C ALA A 150 -10.43 18.52 1.77
N VAL A 151 -10.26 17.20 1.64
CA VAL A 151 -9.16 16.44 2.25
C VAL A 151 -7.78 16.96 1.81
N LEU A 152 -7.64 17.32 0.53
CA LEU A 152 -6.37 17.79 -0.03
C LEU A 152 -6.09 19.26 0.27
N ARG A 153 -7.12 20.11 0.43
CA ARG A 153 -6.96 21.50 0.91
C ARG A 153 -6.31 21.56 2.29
N GLN A 154 -6.52 20.55 3.13
CA GLN A 154 -5.91 20.44 4.46
C GLN A 154 -4.46 19.91 4.42
N TRP A 155 -3.97 19.53 3.24
CA TRP A 155 -2.65 18.95 3.09
C TRP A 155 -1.62 20.06 2.79
N ASN A 156 -0.79 20.40 3.78
CA ASN A 156 0.19 21.49 3.73
C ASN A 156 1.40 21.25 2.78
N ARG A 157 1.25 20.48 1.70
CA ARG A 157 2.31 20.28 0.70
C ARG A 157 2.06 21.14 -0.56
N PRO A 158 3.03 21.99 -0.97
CA PRO A 158 2.88 22.86 -2.13
C PRO A 158 2.90 22.11 -3.47
N SER A 159 2.10 22.66 -4.41
CA SER A 159 2.08 22.55 -5.89
C SER A 159 2.42 21.22 -6.60
N GLY A 160 1.58 20.85 -7.58
CA GLY A 160 1.73 19.63 -8.39
C GLY A 160 0.87 18.45 -7.93
N GLN A 161 -0.10 18.69 -7.04
CA GLN A 161 -1.03 17.65 -6.59
C GLN A 161 -1.87 17.18 -7.76
N LEU A 162 -1.65 15.92 -8.16
CA LEU A 162 -2.49 15.20 -9.12
C LEU A 162 -3.99 15.41 -8.76
N PRO A 163 -4.88 15.76 -9.68
CA PRO A 163 -6.29 15.94 -9.36
C PRO A 163 -6.88 14.68 -8.67
N PRO A 164 -7.67 14.81 -7.59
CA PRO A 164 -8.14 13.66 -6.81
C PRO A 164 -8.80 12.57 -7.65
N GLN A 165 -9.61 12.95 -8.64
CA GLN A 165 -10.29 12.03 -9.55
C GLN A 165 -9.34 11.18 -10.40
N THR A 166 -8.09 11.62 -10.59
CA THR A 166 -7.10 10.90 -11.38
C THR A 166 -6.19 9.98 -10.55
N LEU A 167 -6.33 10.01 -9.21
CA LEU A 167 -5.51 9.19 -8.31
C LEU A 167 -5.69 7.67 -8.54
N PRO A 168 -6.90 7.11 -8.73
CA PRO A 168 -7.06 5.70 -9.08
C PRO A 168 -6.33 5.34 -10.38
N GLN A 169 -6.46 6.18 -11.42
CA GLN A 169 -5.81 5.94 -12.69
C GLN A 169 -4.27 6.05 -12.59
N ALA A 170 -3.75 6.98 -11.80
CA ALA A 170 -2.30 7.07 -11.59
C ALA A 170 -1.72 5.81 -10.92
N TRP A 171 -2.46 5.20 -10.00
CA TRP A 171 -2.10 3.90 -9.43
C TRP A 171 -2.15 2.78 -10.46
N ARG A 172 -3.21 2.69 -11.28
CA ARG A 172 -3.32 1.71 -12.37
C ARG A 172 -2.19 1.84 -13.38
N THR A 173 -1.91 3.05 -13.85
CA THR A 173 -0.80 3.33 -14.76
C THR A 173 0.56 2.94 -14.16
N LEU A 174 0.78 3.17 -12.86
CA LEU A 174 2.00 2.72 -12.19
C LEU A 174 2.09 1.20 -12.13
N ALA A 175 1.00 0.52 -11.79
CA ALA A 175 0.93 -0.94 -11.76
C ALA A 175 1.28 -1.53 -13.13
N ASP A 176 0.68 -1.01 -14.21
CA ASP A 176 0.93 -1.48 -15.57
C ASP A 176 2.36 -1.15 -16.04
N ALA A 177 2.92 -0.02 -15.60
CA ALA A 177 4.31 0.31 -15.91
C ALA A 177 5.32 -0.60 -15.21
N ILE A 178 5.02 -1.07 -13.99
CA ILE A 178 5.82 -2.06 -13.27
C ILE A 178 5.66 -3.43 -13.94
N ASP A 179 4.44 -3.82 -14.26
CA ASP A 179 4.09 -5.08 -14.92
C ASP A 179 4.75 -5.21 -16.31
N ARG A 180 4.69 -4.18 -17.16
CA ARG A 180 5.33 -4.22 -18.50
C ARG A 180 6.85 -4.35 -18.49
N HIS A 181 7.53 -3.99 -17.40
CA HIS A 181 8.98 -4.12 -17.29
C HIS A 181 9.42 -5.47 -16.69
N ARG A 182 8.59 -6.52 -16.86
CA ARG A 182 8.88 -7.91 -16.51
C ARG A 182 9.89 -8.61 -17.45
N GLY A 183 10.55 -7.90 -18.38
CA GLY A 183 11.52 -8.41 -19.37
C GLY A 183 12.98 -8.54 -18.85
N PRO A 184 13.88 -9.18 -19.61
CA PRO A 184 14.73 -10.32 -19.22
C PRO A 184 15.94 -10.02 -18.30
N GLU A 185 16.04 -8.85 -17.69
CA GLU A 185 17.16 -8.48 -16.78
C GLU A 185 17.17 -9.25 -15.44
N LEU A 186 16.25 -10.20 -15.24
CA LEU A 186 16.16 -11.02 -14.02
C LEU A 186 16.47 -12.50 -14.28
N GLU A 187 16.86 -12.87 -15.51
CA GLU A 187 17.22 -14.25 -15.89
C GLU A 187 18.74 -14.47 -16.07
N GLU A 188 19.58 -13.43 -16.01
CA GLU A 188 21.02 -13.56 -16.31
C GLU A 188 21.98 -13.73 -15.11
N GLU A 189 21.51 -13.82 -13.86
CA GLU A 189 22.38 -14.15 -12.71
C GLU A 189 22.12 -15.55 -12.14
N SER A 190 21.87 -16.52 -13.02
CA SER A 190 21.91 -17.95 -12.68
C SER A 190 22.58 -18.73 -13.81
N ASN A 191 23.87 -18.47 -13.99
CA ASN A 191 24.80 -19.42 -14.58
C ASN A 191 26.13 -19.37 -13.82
#